data_AF-A0A3D1J668-F1
#
_entry.id   AF-A0A3D1J668-F1
#
_cell.length_a   1.000
_cell.length_b   1.000
_cell.length_c   1.000
_cell.angle_alpha   90.00
_cell.angle_beta   90.00
_cell.angle_gamma   90.00
#
_symmetry.space_group_name_H-M   'P 1'
#
loop_
_entity.id
_entity.type
_entity.pdbx_description
1 polymer ?
#
loop_
_entity_poly.entity_id
_entity_poly.type
_entity_poly.pdbx_seq_one_letter_code
_entity_poly.pdbx_strand_id
1 'polypeptide(L)'
;ELTEIAQNTLLNDSTFVASTIGTELQAANVKMKDSDLADLLSDYITAADTEDSTTDSSATDATDSSETDSTDSDAATDSTDDSTATSESATDSSAE
;
A
#
# COMPACT_ATOMS: atom_id res chain seq x y z
N GLU A 1 4.76 5.30 -3.77
CA GLU A 1 3.91 5.90 -2.72
C GLU A 1 2.59 5.16 -2.53
N LEU A 2 1.70 5.06 -3.53
CA LEU A 2 0.40 4.37 -3.34
C LEU A 2 0.51 2.89 -2.90
N THR A 3 1.47 2.15 -3.45
CA THR A 3 1.74 0.76 -3.05
C THR A 3 2.17 0.64 -1.59
N GLU A 4 2.91 1.61 -1.09
CA GLU A 4 3.36 1.64 0.31
C GLU A 4 2.19 1.95 1.25
N ILE A 5 1.32 2.88 0.85
CA ILE A 5 0.08 3.18 1.58
C ILE A 5 -0.83 1.96 1.64
N ALA A 6 -1.03 1.24 0.54
CA ALA A 6 -1.87 0.05 0.49
C ALA A 6 -1.32 -1.08 1.40
N GLN A 7 -0.02 -1.34 1.34
CA GLN A 7 0.63 -2.32 2.23
C GLN A 7 0.52 -1.91 3.69
N ASN A 8 0.81 -0.64 4.02
CA ASN A 8 0.65 -0.15 5.38
C ASN A 8 -0.80 -0.25 5.84
N THR A 9 -1.77 -0.02 4.96
CA THR A 9 -3.20 -0.19 5.28
C THR A 9 -3.51 -1.64 5.67
N LEU A 10 -3.05 -2.61 4.88
CA LEU A 10 -3.24 -4.03 5.18
C LEU A 10 -2.53 -4.48 6.47
N LEU A 11 -1.32 -3.99 6.72
CA LEU A 11 -0.57 -4.30 7.94
C LEU A 11 -1.24 -3.75 9.21
N ASN A 12 -2.03 -2.68 9.07
CA ASN A 12 -2.81 -2.11 10.17
C ASN A 12 -4.23 -2.70 10.27
N ASP A 13 -4.63 -3.57 9.33
CA ASP A 13 -5.88 -4.30 9.40
C ASP A 13 -5.68 -5.59 10.20
N SER A 14 -6.18 -5.61 11.44
CA SER A 14 -6.05 -6.75 12.34
C SER A 14 -6.72 -8.01 11.82
N THR A 15 -7.81 -7.89 11.05
CA THR A 15 -8.54 -9.03 10.50
C THR A 15 -7.73 -9.66 9.38
N PHE A 16 -7.23 -8.85 8.46
CA PHE A 16 -6.37 -9.31 7.37
C PHE A 16 -5.10 -9.99 7.91
N VAL A 17 -4.42 -9.35 8.87
CA VAL A 17 -3.22 -9.90 9.49
C VAL A 17 -3.53 -11.21 10.21
N ALA A 18 -4.63 -11.27 10.98
CA ALA A 18 -4.97 -12.47 11.73
C ALA A 18 -5.29 -13.67 10.83
N SER A 19 -6.11 -13.45 9.80
CA SER A 19 -6.45 -14.48 8.81
C SER A 19 -5.22 -14.96 8.03
N THR A 20 -4.36 -14.02 7.60
CA THR A 20 -3.12 -14.36 6.87
C THR A 20 -2.21 -15.24 7.72
N ILE A 21 -1.96 -14.86 8.97
CA ILE A 21 -1.12 -15.65 9.89
C ILE A 21 -1.72 -17.03 10.12
N GLY A 22 -3.02 -17.12 10.39
CA GLY A 22 -3.70 -18.41 10.60
C GLY A 22 -3.59 -19.33 9.39
N THR A 23 -3.81 -18.80 8.19
CA THR A 23 -3.70 -19.54 6.93
C THR A 23 -2.30 -20.10 6.73
N GLU A 24 -1.26 -19.29 6.96
CA GLU A 24 0.13 -19.74 6.84
C GLU A 24 0.50 -20.80 7.89
N LEU A 25 0.00 -20.67 9.13
CA LEU A 25 0.20 -21.67 10.18
C LEU A 25 -0.45 -23.01 9.84
N GLN A 26 -1.67 -22.99 9.28
CA GLN A 26 -2.36 -24.18 8.79
C GLN A 26 -1.61 -24.80 7.59
N ALA A 27 -1.20 -23.99 6.61
CA ALA A 27 -0.48 -24.42 5.42
C ALA A 27 0.87 -25.07 5.75
N ALA A 28 1.59 -24.52 6.74
CA ALA A 28 2.83 -25.09 7.24
C ALA A 28 2.63 -26.39 8.05
N ASN A 29 1.38 -26.83 8.28
CA ASN A 29 1.02 -28.04 9.03
C ASN A 29 1.72 -28.08 10.40
N VAL A 30 1.81 -26.92 11.06
CA VAL A 30 2.54 -26.76 12.32
C VAL A 30 1.77 -27.50 13.41
N LYS A 31 2.33 -28.62 13.88
CA LYS A 31 1.81 -29.34 15.04
C LYS A 31 2.31 -28.68 16.31
N MET A 32 1.49 -27.78 16.87
CA MET A 32 1.79 -27.16 18.16
C MET A 32 1.74 -28.22 19.26
N LYS A 33 2.88 -28.44 19.93
CA LYS A 33 3.03 -29.36 21.06
C LYS A 33 2.99 -28.64 22.41
N ASP A 34 3.27 -27.35 22.38
CA ASP A 34 3.27 -26.48 23.53
C ASP A 34 1.85 -25.90 23.68
N SER A 35 1.25 -26.11 24.86
CA SER A 35 -0.12 -25.66 25.14
C SER A 35 -0.23 -24.15 25.19
N ASP A 36 0.78 -23.48 25.75
CA ASP A 36 0.75 -22.03 25.94
C ASP A 36 0.89 -21.33 24.58
N LEU A 37 1.71 -21.90 23.69
CA LEU A 37 1.80 -21.45 22.30
C LEU A 37 0.52 -21.74 21.51
N ALA A 38 -0.10 -22.90 21.74
CA ALA A 38 -1.36 -23.25 21.08
C ALA A 38 -2.49 -22.31 21.48
N ASP A 39 -2.59 -21.98 22.78
CA ASP A 39 -3.57 -21.04 23.30
C ASP A 39 -3.31 -19.63 22.75
N LEU A 40 -2.04 -19.19 22.72
CA LEU A 40 -1.66 -17.88 22.17
C LEU A 40 -2.02 -17.71 20.69
N LEU A 41 -1.89 -18.78 19.90
CA LEU A 41 -2.13 -18.74 18.45
C LEU A 41 -3.55 -19.15 18.05
N SER A 42 -4.38 -19.58 19.01
CA SER A 42 -5.73 -20.10 18.75
C SER A 42 -6.65 -19.09 18.03
N ASP A 43 -6.55 -17.81 18.39
CA ASP A 43 -7.31 -16.73 17.76
C ASP A 43 -7.00 -16.61 16.26
N TYR A 44 -5.73 -16.77 15.88
CA TYR A 44 -5.29 -16.74 14.48
C TYR A 44 -5.78 -17.96 13.70
N ILE A 45 -5.70 -19.15 14.30
CA ILE A 45 -6.23 -20.38 13.69
C ILE A 45 -7.73 -20.24 13.42
N THR A 46 -8.48 -19.69 14.38
CA THR A 46 -9.93 -19.49 14.25
C THR A 46 -10.26 -18.44 13.19
N ALA A 47 -9.48 -17.36 13.10
CA ALA A 47 -9.67 -16.31 12.10
C ALA A 47 -9.44 -16.79 10.65
N ALA A 48 -8.61 -17.82 10.44
CA ALA A 48 -8.44 -18.42 9.12
C ALA A 48 -9.67 -19.23 8.67
N ASP A 49 -10.39 -19.84 9.61
CA ASP A 49 -11.57 -20.66 9.30
C ASP A 49 -12.80 -19.81 8.88
N THR A 50 -12.78 -18.49 9.13
CA THR A 50 -13.89 -17.58 8.84
C THR A 50 -13.92 -17.02 7.41
N GLU A 51 -12.88 -17.27 6.60
CA GLU A 51 -12.68 -16.58 5.31
C GLU A 51 -12.96 -17.43 4.05
N ASP A 52 -13.85 -18.42 4.12
CA ASP A 52 -14.39 -19.04 2.89
C ASP A 52 -15.61 -18.24 2.36
N SER A 53 -15.38 -17.00 1.96
CA SER A 53 -16.31 -16.26 1.10
C SER A 53 -15.53 -15.54 0.01
N THR A 54 -14.99 -16.35 -0.90
CA THR A 54 -14.47 -15.99 -2.23
C THR A 54 -15.17 -14.77 -2.83
N THR A 55 -14.51 -13.61 -2.80
CA THR A 55 -14.74 -12.58 -3.82
C THR A 55 -13.72 -12.82 -4.92
N ASP A 56 -14.12 -13.69 -5.86
CA ASP A 56 -13.47 -13.84 -7.16
C ASP A 56 -13.53 -12.49 -7.88
N SER A 57 -12.48 -11.67 -7.71
CA SER A 57 -12.27 -10.50 -8.56
C SER A 57 -11.70 -10.98 -9.88
N SER A 58 -12.53 -11.66 -10.67
CA SER A 58 -12.31 -11.83 -12.11
C SER A 58 -12.22 -10.44 -12.74
N ALA A 59 -10.98 -9.96 -12.90
CA ALA A 59 -10.67 -8.81 -13.71
C ALA A 59 -10.94 -9.18 -15.18
N THR A 60 -12.16 -8.97 -15.64
CA THR A 60 -12.48 -9.01 -17.06
C THR A 60 -11.88 -7.79 -17.74
N ASP A 61 -10.88 -8.07 -18.57
CA ASP A 61 -10.27 -7.26 -19.62
C ASP A 61 -11.25 -6.25 -20.27
N ALA A 62 -10.95 -4.96 -20.17
CA ALA A 62 -11.52 -3.93 -21.03
C ALA A 62 -10.39 -3.42 -21.94
N THR A 63 -10.19 -4.16 -23.02
CA THR A 63 -9.53 -3.69 -24.23
C THR A 63 -10.31 -2.51 -24.80
N ASP A 64 -9.76 -1.29 -24.71
CA ASP A 64 -10.21 -0.15 -25.52
C ASP A 64 -9.00 0.41 -26.28
N SER A 65 -8.81 -0.16 -27.47
CA SER A 65 -8.04 0.48 -28.53
C SER A 65 -8.87 1.62 -29.09
N SER A 66 -8.45 2.86 -28.83
CA SER A 66 -8.81 3.99 -29.67
C SER A 66 -7.58 4.85 -29.94
N GLU A 67 -6.91 4.57 -31.05
CA GLU A 67 -6.13 5.58 -31.76
C GLU A 67 -7.05 6.77 -32.05
N THR A 68 -6.64 7.97 -31.67
CA THR A 68 -7.16 9.21 -32.27
C THR A 68 -5.98 10.15 -32.47
N ASP A 69 -5.41 10.00 -33.67
CA ASP A 69 -4.63 11.01 -34.38
C ASP A 69 -5.51 12.27 -34.57
N SER A 70 -5.04 13.46 -34.14
CA SER A 70 -5.40 14.76 -34.73
C SER A 70 -4.65 15.92 -34.04
N THR A 71 -3.60 16.37 -34.73
CA THR A 71 -3.33 17.75 -35.16
C THR A 71 -3.55 18.93 -34.19
N ASP A 72 -2.42 19.54 -33.83
CA ASP A 72 -2.05 20.93 -34.15
C ASP A 72 -3.07 22.04 -33.86
N SER A 73 -2.77 22.88 -32.86
CA SER A 73 -2.99 24.33 -32.92
C SER A 73 -2.25 25.06 -31.79
N ASP A 74 -1.32 25.90 -32.23
CA ASP A 74 -0.74 27.06 -31.54
C ASP A 74 -1.62 27.72 -30.48
N ALA A 75 -1.02 27.99 -29.31
CA ALA A 75 -1.26 29.22 -28.56
C ALA A 75 -0.06 29.51 -27.65
N ALA A 76 0.79 30.43 -28.12
CA ALA A 76 1.82 31.07 -27.32
C ALA A 76 1.24 31.67 -26.03
N THR A 77 1.86 31.36 -24.90
CA THR A 77 1.80 32.23 -23.71
C THR A 77 3.21 32.40 -23.16
N ASP A 78 3.84 33.44 -23.72
CA ASP A 78 4.96 34.18 -23.14
C ASP A 78 4.58 34.67 -21.74
N SER A 79 5.31 34.21 -20.70
CA SER A 79 5.55 34.94 -19.44
C SER A 79 6.33 34.07 -18.46
N THR A 80 7.63 34.29 -18.37
CA THR A 80 8.37 34.19 -17.10
C THR A 80 9.56 35.13 -17.16
N ASP A 81 9.27 36.42 -17.00
CA ASP A 81 10.17 37.37 -16.36
C ASP A 81 9.79 37.37 -14.88
N ASP A 82 10.69 36.92 -14.02
CA ASP A 82 11.13 37.65 -12.82
C ASP A 82 12.10 36.75 -12.05
N SER A 83 13.37 37.08 -12.20
CA SER A 83 14.44 36.57 -11.35
C SER A 83 14.39 37.28 -10.01
N THR A 84 14.80 36.57 -8.95
CA THR A 84 15.29 37.10 -7.67
C THR A 84 14.27 37.54 -6.61
N ALA A 85 13.88 36.59 -5.77
CA ALA A 85 13.65 36.84 -4.34
C ALA A 85 14.45 35.80 -3.56
N THR A 86 15.70 36.11 -3.20
CA THR A 86 16.10 36.44 -1.83
C THR A 86 15.37 35.64 -0.74
N SER A 87 16.09 34.74 -0.10
CA SER A 87 15.88 34.43 1.31
C SER A 87 17.21 34.07 1.92
N GLU A 88 17.62 34.96 2.81
CA GLU A 88 18.90 35.08 3.47
C GLU A 88 19.10 33.88 4.42
N SER A 89 20.24 33.22 4.28
CA SER A 89 20.68 32.20 5.23
C SER A 89 21.26 32.91 6.45
N ALA A 90 20.51 32.91 7.55
CA ALA A 90 21.01 33.29 8.87
C ALA A 90 21.15 32.02 9.71
N THR A 91 22.34 31.41 9.70
CA THR A 91 22.77 30.54 10.80
C THR A 91 23.78 31.30 11.65
N ASP A 92 23.23 31.76 12.76
CA ASP A 92 23.86 32.18 14.00
C ASP A 92 24.97 31.23 14.49
N SER A 93 25.88 31.81 15.30
CA SER A 93 26.87 31.16 16.17
C SER A 93 28.34 31.14 15.68
N SER A 94 29.07 32.20 16.03
CA SER A 94 30.49 32.12 16.34
C SER A 94 30.78 33.03 17.53
N ALA A 95 31.03 32.41 18.69
CA ALA A 95 31.54 33.04 19.90
C ALA A 95 32.72 32.21 20.43
N GLU A 96 33.92 32.62 20.03
CA GLU A 96 35.21 32.65 20.77
C GLU A 96 36.36 32.93 19.78
#